data_AF-A0A7X4F5C5-F1
#
_entry.id   AF-A0A7X4F5C5-F1
#
_cell.length_a   1.000
_cell.length_b   1.000
_cell.length_c   1.000
_cell.angle_alpha   90.00
_cell.angle_beta   90.00
_cell.angle_gamma   90.00
#
_symmetry.space_group_name_H-M   'P 1'
#
loop_
_entity.id
_entity.type
_entity.pdbx_description
1 polymer ?
#
loop_
_entity_poly.entity_id
_entity_poly.type
_entity_poly.pdbx_seq_one_letter_code
_entity_poly.pdbx_strand_id
1 'polypeptide(L)'
;MKMPHPVPYQGSKRKLAPIIGRYLPQGISTFYEPFAGSAAMTIYAAYHRRASRFVIGDSFEPIVMLLRAIVNEPEKTANQYRILWEGQCDGNDKYFNSIRDRYNKKRYHVDLL
;
A
#
# COMPACT_ATOMS: atom_id res chain seq x y z
N MET A 1 -2.33 16.19 10.58
CA MET A 1 -2.18 14.73 10.35
C MET A 1 -0.93 14.49 9.53
N LYS A 2 -0.21 13.38 9.72
CA LYS A 2 0.93 12.99 8.87
C LYS A 2 0.40 12.12 7.73
N MET A 3 0.83 12.38 6.50
CA MET A 3 0.39 11.59 5.34
C MET A 3 0.78 10.11 5.52
N PRO A 4 -0.18 9.17 5.38
CA PRO A 4 0.08 7.75 5.62
C PRO A 4 0.94 7.15 4.50
N HIS A 5 1.82 6.22 4.86
CA HIS A 5 2.57 5.41 3.92
C HIS A 5 2.58 3.98 4.43
N PRO A 6 1.67 3.13 3.96
CA PRO A 6 1.37 1.87 4.61
C PRO A 6 2.49 0.84 4.45
N VAL A 7 3.29 0.94 3.38
CA VAL A 7 4.27 -0.08 3.01
C VAL A 7 5.59 0.56 2.56
N PRO A 8 6.75 0.04 2.98
CA PRO A 8 8.02 0.36 2.33
C PRO A 8 8.01 -0.22 0.91
N TYR A 9 8.47 0.56 -0.07
CA TYR A 9 8.45 0.12 -1.47
C TYR A 9 9.61 0.73 -2.24
N GLN A 10 10.34 -0.10 -2.97
CA GLN A 10 11.46 0.36 -3.79
C GLN A 10 10.95 1.30 -4.88
N GLY A 11 11.63 2.43 -5.07
CA GLY A 11 11.22 3.44 -6.04
C GLY A 11 9.99 4.26 -5.63
N SER A 12 9.52 4.15 -4.38
CA SER A 12 8.40 4.95 -3.85
C SER A 12 8.65 6.43 -4.05
N LYS A 13 7.67 7.13 -4.63
CA LYS A 13 7.74 8.57 -4.89
C LYS A 13 7.41 9.42 -3.67
N ARG A 14 7.29 8.86 -2.46
CA ARG A 14 6.93 9.58 -1.23
C ARG A 14 7.67 10.92 -1.05
N LYS A 15 9.00 10.92 -1.23
CA LYS A 15 9.82 12.15 -1.09
C LYS A 15 9.69 13.10 -2.27
N LEU A 16 9.36 12.58 -3.45
CA LEU A 16 9.19 13.34 -4.68
C LEU A 16 7.77 13.86 -4.87
N ALA A 17 6.77 13.27 -4.20
CA ALA A 17 5.37 13.62 -4.37
C ALA A 17 5.06 15.11 -4.12
N PRO A 18 5.65 15.79 -3.11
CA PRO A 18 5.48 17.23 -2.94
C PRO A 18 6.08 18.08 -4.07
N ILE A 19 7.09 17.55 -4.79
CA ILE A 19 7.73 18.23 -5.92
C ILE A 19 6.91 18.00 -7.18
N ILE A 20 6.60 16.74 -7.51
CA ILE A 20 5.76 16.35 -8.66
C ILE A 20 4.37 17.01 -8.55
N GLY A 21 3.82 17.06 -7.33
CA GLY A 21 2.51 17.64 -7.04
C GLY A 21 2.34 19.11 -7.42
N ARG A 22 3.43 19.86 -7.58
CA ARG A 22 3.40 21.27 -8.05
C ARG A 22 3.00 21.39 -9.52
N TYR A 23 3.23 20.33 -10.29
CA TYR A 23 2.95 20.28 -11.72
C TYR A 23 1.61 19.61 -12.04
N LEU A 24 0.89 19.12 -11.02
CA LEU A 24 -0.45 18.58 -11.23
C LEU A 24 -1.45 19.70 -11.52
N PRO A 25 -2.34 19.53 -12.52
CA PRO A 25 -3.42 20.48 -12.75
C PRO A 25 -4.36 20.54 -11.54
N GLN A 26 -5.10 21.65 -11.43
CA GLN A 26 -6.16 21.79 -10.43
C GLN A 26 -7.47 21.17 -10.96
N GLY A 27 -8.34 20.75 -10.04
CA GLY A 27 -9.69 20.27 -10.39
C GLY A 27 -9.71 18.96 -11.19
N ILE A 28 -8.80 18.03 -10.90
CA ILE A 28 -8.73 16.75 -11.61
C ILE A 28 -10.01 15.95 -11.33
N SER A 29 -10.79 15.63 -12.36
CA SER A 29 -11.97 14.78 -12.19
C SER A 29 -11.56 13.36 -11.76
N THR A 30 -10.62 12.74 -12.49
CA THR A 30 -10.10 11.41 -12.17
C THR A 30 -8.57 11.36 -12.31
N PHE A 31 -7.89 10.92 -11.26
CA PHE A 31 -6.45 10.70 -11.23
C PHE A 31 -6.14 9.23 -11.50
N TYR A 32 -5.45 8.95 -12.60
CA TYR A 32 -5.02 7.61 -12.98
C TYR A 32 -3.55 7.42 -12.65
N GLU A 33 -3.23 6.42 -11.82
CA GLU A 33 -1.85 6.03 -11.49
C GLU A 33 -1.64 4.56 -11.90
N PRO A 34 -1.23 4.29 -13.16
CA PRO A 34 -1.13 2.92 -13.69
C PRO A 34 0.09 2.12 -13.20
N PHE A 35 1.05 2.78 -12.56
CA PHE A 35 2.27 2.19 -12.00
C PHE A 35 2.45 2.64 -10.54
N ALA A 36 1.48 2.27 -9.71
CA ALA A 36 1.30 2.87 -8.40
C ALA A 36 2.38 2.44 -7.39
N GLY A 37 2.84 1.19 -7.41
CA GLY A 37 3.64 0.61 -6.34
C GLY A 37 2.97 0.84 -4.98
N SER A 38 3.59 1.65 -4.12
CA SER A 38 3.00 2.05 -2.82
C SER A 38 1.89 3.13 -2.91
N ALA A 39 1.40 3.45 -4.11
CA ALA A 39 0.41 4.51 -4.39
C ALA A 39 0.80 5.90 -3.84
N ALA A 40 2.09 6.22 -3.83
CA ALA A 40 2.58 7.44 -3.17
C ALA A 40 2.01 8.73 -3.79
N MET A 41 1.80 8.78 -5.11
CA MET A 41 1.20 9.94 -5.76
C MET A 41 -0.31 10.00 -5.54
N THR A 42 -1.03 8.87 -5.61
CA THR A 42 -2.46 8.80 -5.29
C THR A 42 -2.73 9.27 -3.86
N ILE A 43 -1.95 8.79 -2.89
CA ILE A 43 -2.09 9.22 -1.48
C ILE A 43 -1.84 10.73 -1.36
N TYR A 44 -0.78 11.25 -2.01
CA TYR A 44 -0.50 12.68 -2.02
C TYR A 44 -1.65 13.49 -2.64
N ALA A 45 -2.13 13.08 -3.81
CA ALA A 45 -3.22 13.74 -4.52
C ALA A 45 -4.52 13.71 -3.71
N ALA A 46 -4.84 12.60 -3.04
CA ALA A 46 -5.99 12.48 -2.15
C ALA A 46 -5.86 13.36 -0.90
N TYR A 47 -4.70 13.31 -0.23
CA TYR A 47 -4.41 14.12 0.97
C TYR A 47 -4.55 15.62 0.69
N HIS A 48 -4.11 16.07 -0.48
CA HIS A 48 -4.18 17.47 -0.92
C HIS A 48 -5.43 17.80 -1.75
N ARG A 49 -6.43 16.90 -1.83
CA ARG A 49 -7.69 17.11 -2.56
C ARG A 49 -7.48 17.55 -4.02
N ARG A 50 -6.48 16.99 -4.69
CA ARG A 50 -6.13 17.30 -6.08
C ARG A 50 -7.10 16.70 -7.09
N ALA A 51 -7.78 15.61 -6.73
CA ALA A 51 -8.72 14.92 -7.59
C ALA A 51 -9.97 14.43 -6.84
N SER A 52 -11.07 14.22 -7.58
CA SER A 52 -12.34 13.71 -7.04
C SER A 52 -12.46 12.19 -7.09
N ARG A 53 -11.77 11.54 -8.02
CA ARG A 53 -11.75 10.09 -8.20
C ARG A 53 -10.33 9.60 -8.44
N PHE A 54 -10.02 8.40 -7.98
CA PHE A 54 -8.71 7.78 -8.12
C PHE A 54 -8.84 6.40 -8.76
N VAL A 55 -7.99 6.11 -9.73
CA VAL A 55 -7.87 4.80 -10.36
C VAL A 55 -6.42 4.36 -10.21
N ILE A 56 -6.22 3.33 -9.40
CA ILE A 56 -4.91 2.81 -9.04
C ILE A 56 -4.68 1.53 -9.82
N GLY A 57 -3.56 1.44 -10.53
CA GLY A 57 -3.13 0.26 -11.27
C GLY A 57 -1.68 -0.10 -10.94
N ASP A 58 -1.38 -1.40 -11.01
CA ASP A 58 -0.02 -1.93 -10.99
C ASP A 58 -0.04 -3.32 -11.63
N SER A 59 1.06 -3.74 -12.27
CA SER A 59 1.19 -5.10 -12.82
C SER A 59 1.38 -6.15 -11.73
N PHE A 60 1.85 -5.76 -10.54
CA PHE A 60 2.07 -6.68 -9.44
C PHE A 60 0.79 -6.88 -8.63
N GLU A 61 -0.08 -7.78 -9.10
CA GLU A 61 -1.39 -8.07 -8.48
C GLU A 61 -1.41 -8.09 -6.93
N PRO A 62 -0.43 -8.69 -6.22
CA PRO A 62 -0.43 -8.70 -4.75
C PRO A 62 -0.45 -7.29 -4.11
N ILE A 63 0.23 -6.30 -4.70
CA ILE A 63 0.21 -4.93 -4.18
C ILE A 63 -1.15 -4.27 -4.40
N VAL A 64 -1.79 -4.56 -5.53
CA VAL A 64 -3.14 -4.05 -5.84
C VAL A 64 -4.15 -4.62 -4.85
N MET A 65 -4.06 -5.92 -4.53
CA MET A 65 -4.92 -6.56 -3.55
C MET A 65 -4.70 -6.02 -2.14
N LEU A 66 -3.44 -5.79 -1.75
CA LEU A 66 -3.13 -5.17 -0.47
C LEU A 66 -3.69 -3.74 -0.37
N LEU A 67 -3.46 -2.90 -1.39
CA LEU A 67 -4.01 -1.54 -1.42
C LEU A 67 -5.54 -1.53 -1.35
N ARG A 68 -6.19 -2.45 -2.08
CA ARG A 68 -7.65 -2.62 -2.01
C ARG A 68 -8.12 -2.99 -0.60
N ALA A 69 -7.44 -3.93 0.07
CA ALA A 69 -7.77 -4.33 1.44
C ALA A 69 -7.59 -3.17 2.43
N ILE A 70 -6.51 -2.39 2.30
CA ILE A 70 -6.26 -1.21 3.14
C ILE A 70 -7.37 -0.17 2.98
N VAL A 71 -7.84 0.08 1.76
CA VAL A 71 -8.88 1.09 1.49
C VAL A 71 -10.27 0.62 1.93
N ASN A 72 -10.62 -0.63 1.63
CA ASN A 72 -11.99 -1.13 1.83
C ASN A 72 -12.22 -1.75 3.20
N GLU A 73 -11.18 -2.35 3.80
CA GLU A 73 -11.25 -3.09 5.07
C GLU A 73 -10.07 -2.70 6.00
N PRO A 74 -9.86 -1.40 6.31
CA PRO A 74 -8.66 -0.91 6.99
C PRO A 74 -8.42 -1.55 8.36
N GLU A 75 -9.45 -1.64 9.20
CA GLU A 75 -9.34 -2.19 10.55
C GLU A 75 -9.03 -3.69 10.55
N LYS A 76 -9.71 -4.43 9.67
CA LYS A 76 -9.47 -5.87 9.51
C LYS A 76 -8.05 -6.12 9.01
N THR A 77 -7.62 -5.37 7.99
CA THR A 77 -6.27 -5.48 7.43
C THR A 77 -5.22 -5.16 8.49
N ALA A 78 -5.39 -4.07 9.24
CA ALA A 78 -4.48 -3.70 10.33
C ALA A 78 -4.43 -4.75 11.43
N ASN A 79 -5.58 -5.32 11.83
CA ASN A 79 -5.62 -6.38 12.83
C ASN A 79 -4.93 -7.66 12.37
N GLN A 80 -5.08 -8.05 11.11
CA GLN A 80 -4.40 -9.22 10.55
C GLN A 80 -2.88 -9.02 10.51
N TYR A 81 -2.40 -7.83 10.11
CA TYR A 81 -0.99 -7.48 10.19
C TYR A 81 -0.46 -7.45 11.62
N ARG A 82 -1.25 -6.95 12.58
CA ARG A 82 -0.88 -6.96 14.00
C ARG A 82 -0.66 -8.38 14.51
N ILE A 83 -1.53 -9.33 14.15
CA ILE A 83 -1.37 -10.75 14.52
C ILE A 83 -0.09 -11.34 13.93
N LEU A 84 0.25 -11.01 12.68
CA LEU A 84 1.51 -11.44 12.06
C LEU A 84 2.73 -10.85 12.79
N TRP A 85 2.66 -9.56 13.09
CA TRP A 85 3.72 -8.83 13.77
C TRP A 85 3.98 -9.38 15.18
N GLU A 86 2.92 -9.57 15.98
CA GLU A 86 3.01 -10.10 17.34
C GLU A 86 3.38 -11.59 17.38
N GLY A 87 3.13 -12.34 16.30
CA GLY A 87 3.50 -13.75 16.21
C GLY A 87 5.00 -13.99 16.03
N GLN A 88 5.75 -12.96 15.66
CA GLN A 88 7.21 -13.02 15.57
C GLN A 88 7.82 -12.85 16.99
N CYS A 89 8.27 -13.96 17.57
CA CYS A 89 8.95 -13.98 18.87
C CYS A 89 10.42 -14.37 18.72
N ASP A 90 11.25 -13.89 19.66
CA ASP A 90 12.66 -14.29 19.75
C ASP A 90 12.79 -15.82 19.87
N GLY A 91 13.68 -16.41 19.06
CA GLY A 91 13.93 -17.86 19.02
C GLY A 91 13.02 -18.65 18.08
N ASN A 92 12.09 -18.02 17.35
CA ASN A 92 11.29 -18.68 16.32
C ASN A 92 11.73 -18.30 14.90
N ASP A 93 12.94 -18.72 14.51
CA ASP A 93 13.55 -18.46 13.20
C ASP A 93 12.75 -19.05 12.02
N LYS A 94 11.79 -19.94 12.31
CA LYS A 94 10.92 -20.57 11.31
C LYS A 94 9.66 -19.75 11.01
N TYR A 95 9.30 -18.79 11.86
CA TYR A 95 8.04 -18.05 11.75
C TYR A 95 7.89 -17.39 10.37
N PHE A 96 8.87 -16.56 9.99
CA PHE A 96 8.90 -15.90 8.69
C PHE A 96 8.76 -16.89 7.53
N ASN A 97 9.54 -17.97 7.53
CA ASN A 97 9.50 -18.97 6.46
C ASN A 97 8.13 -19.65 6.36
N SER A 98 7.45 -19.90 7.49
CA SER A 98 6.11 -20.47 7.51
C SER A 98 5.03 -19.53 6.93
N ILE A 99 5.13 -18.23 7.22
CA ILE A 99 4.24 -17.21 6.65
C ILE A 99 4.49 -17.08 5.14
N ARG A 100 5.76 -17.05 4.73
CA ARG A 100 6.16 -17.04 3.32
C ARG A 100 5.62 -18.26 2.56
N ASP A 101 5.70 -19.44 3.15
CA ASP A 101 5.16 -20.66 2.54
C ASP A 101 3.63 -20.63 2.44
N ARG A 102 2.96 -20.06 3.44
CA ARG A 102 1.50 -19.84 3.40
C ARG A 102 1.12 -18.86 2.29
N TYR A 103 1.85 -17.76 2.15
CA TYR A 103 1.67 -16.80 1.07
C TYR A 103 1.84 -17.47 -0.31
N ASN A 104 2.94 -18.20 -0.52
CA ASN A 104 3.22 -18.87 -1.79
C ASN A 104 2.14 -19.88 -2.19
N LYS A 105 1.52 -20.54 -1.20
CA LYS A 105 0.45 -21.53 -1.43
C LYS A 105 -0.93 -20.90 -1.60
N LYS A 106 -1.28 -19.88 -0.80
CA LYS A 106 -2.66 -19.38 -0.67
C LYS A 106 -2.88 -17.98 -1.23
N ARG A 107 -1.80 -17.24 -1.53
CA ARG A 107 -1.81 -15.87 -2.04
C ARG A 107 -2.61 -14.88 -1.19
N TYR A 108 -2.66 -15.10 0.13
CA TYR A 108 -3.30 -14.15 1.03
C TYR A 108 -2.49 -12.85 1.11
N HIS A 109 -3.10 -11.74 0.68
CA HIS A 109 -2.43 -10.44 0.51
C HIS A 109 -1.89 -9.84 1.82
N VAL A 110 -2.39 -10.26 2.99
CA VAL A 110 -1.85 -9.84 4.29
C VAL A 110 -0.54 -10.56 4.62
N ASP A 111 -0.28 -11.73 4.04
CA ASP A 111 0.99 -12.46 4.24
C ASP A 111 2.12 -11.95 3.34
N LEU A 112 1.85 -10.91 2.52
CA LEU A 112 2.80 -10.38 1.55
C LEU A 112 3.99 -9.67 2.22
N LEU A 113 3.76 -9.02 3.36
CA LEU A 113 4.74 -8.18 4.05
C LEU A 113 5.07 -8.70 5.45
#